data_AF-A0A7W7WT85-F1
#
_entry.id   AF-A0A7W7WT85-F1
#
_cell.length_a   1.000
_cell.length_b   1.000
_cell.length_c   1.000
_cell.angle_alpha   90.00
_cell.angle_beta   90.00
_cell.angle_gamma   90.00
#
_symmetry.space_group_name_H-M   'P 1'
#
loop_
_entity.id
_entity.type
_entity.pdbx_description
1 polymer ?
#
loop_
_entity_poly.entity_id
_entity_poly.type
_entity_poly.pdbx_seq_one_letter_code
_entity_poly.pdbx_strand_id
1 'polypeptide(L)'
;MWLCRESDDLVARRACLTAVVRTVLDLGVVRLSLESAQHQDARDRRTIAAVVGKAADFGYDHFRSSEEPLLWAADALAWCFGAGGEWRRRVEPFVDEVFHLDAP
;
A
#
# COMPACT_ATOMS: atom_id res chain seq x y z
N MET A 1 -5.71 7.27 -0.32
CA MET A 1 -6.16 5.89 -0.05
C MET A 1 -6.44 5.20 -1.38
N TRP A 2 -6.00 3.97 -1.57
CA TRP A 2 -6.29 3.19 -2.78
C TRP A 2 -7.29 2.08 -2.47
N LEU A 3 -8.36 2.01 -3.25
CA LEU A 3 -9.43 1.02 -3.12
C LEU A 3 -9.53 0.19 -4.39
N CYS A 4 -9.31 -1.11 -4.28
CA CYS A 4 -9.51 -2.06 -5.36
C CYS A 4 -10.73 -2.94 -5.04
N ARG A 5 -11.69 -3.03 -5.97
CA ARG A 5 -12.80 -4.00 -5.87
C ARG A 5 -12.44 -5.25 -6.67
N GLU A 6 -11.67 -6.11 -6.02
CA GLU A 6 -11.32 -7.42 -6.53
C GLU A 6 -11.46 -8.45 -5.41
N SER A 7 -11.96 -9.62 -5.77
CA SER A 7 -12.16 -10.77 -4.88
C SER A 7 -10.89 -11.60 -4.67
N ASP A 8 -9.96 -11.58 -5.64
CA ASP A 8 -8.65 -12.20 -5.50
C ASP A 8 -7.67 -11.23 -4.83
N ASP A 9 -7.35 -11.50 -3.56
CA ASP A 9 -6.42 -10.72 -2.75
C ASP A 9 -5.04 -10.54 -3.42
N LEU A 10 -4.57 -11.52 -4.19
CA LEU A 10 -3.28 -11.42 -4.89
C LEU A 10 -3.35 -10.39 -6.02
N VAL A 11 -4.47 -10.36 -6.75
CA VAL A 11 -4.71 -9.38 -7.83
C VAL A 11 -4.91 -8.00 -7.22
N ALA A 12 -5.75 -7.89 -6.19
CA ALA A 12 -6.00 -6.64 -5.47
C ALA A 12 -4.71 -6.04 -4.91
N ARG A 13 -3.90 -6.86 -4.22
CA ARG A 13 -2.62 -6.41 -3.64
C ARG A 13 -1.66 -5.94 -4.72
N ARG A 14 -1.56 -6.66 -5.84
CA ARG A 14 -0.70 -6.25 -6.96
C ARG A 14 -1.14 -4.91 -7.55
N ALA A 15 -2.44 -4.71 -7.75
CA ALA A 15 -2.99 -3.46 -8.27
C ALA A 15 -2.71 -2.28 -7.32
N CYS A 16 -3.03 -2.44 -6.03
CA CYS A 16 -2.77 -1.42 -5.01
C CYS A 16 -1.28 -1.10 -4.89
N LEU A 17 -0.42 -2.10 -4.76
CA LEU A 17 1.03 -1.90 -4.62
C LEU A 17 1.62 -1.22 -5.86
N THR A 18 1.16 -1.58 -7.06
CA THR A 18 1.57 -0.91 -8.31
C THR A 18 1.20 0.58 -8.28
N ALA A 19 -0.03 0.92 -7.88
CA ALA A 19 -0.50 2.30 -7.82
C ALA A 19 0.26 3.12 -6.76
N VAL A 20 0.48 2.55 -5.57
CA VAL A 20 1.27 3.18 -4.50
C VAL A 20 2.68 3.47 -4.98
N VAL A 21 3.38 2.47 -5.54
CA VAL A 21 4.78 2.63 -5.99
C VAL A 21 4.90 3.70 -7.06
N ARG A 22 3.99 3.75 -8.05
CA ARG A 22 3.97 4.82 -9.06
C ARG A 22 3.81 6.20 -8.41
N THR A 23 2.84 6.33 -7.51
CA THR A 23 2.54 7.61 -6.85
C THR A 23 3.73 8.10 -6.02
N VAL A 24 4.36 7.23 -5.23
CA VAL A 24 5.50 7.65 -4.39
C VAL A 24 6.74 7.99 -5.23
N LEU A 25 6.94 7.33 -6.37
CA LEU A 25 7.98 7.70 -7.33
C LEU A 25 7.72 9.08 -7.95
N ASP A 26 6.49 9.36 -8.37
CA ASP A 26 6.08 10.66 -8.92
C ASP A 26 6.22 11.79 -7.89
N LEU A 27 6.06 11.47 -6.60
CA LEU A 27 6.27 12.39 -5.48
C LEU A 27 7.76 12.54 -5.07
N GLY A 28 8.68 11.82 -5.70
CA GLY A 28 10.11 11.87 -5.38
C GLY A 28 10.49 11.21 -4.05
N VAL A 29 9.64 10.32 -3.52
CA VAL A 29 9.96 9.52 -2.33
C VAL A 29 11.07 8.53 -2.65
N VAL A 30 12.08 8.45 -1.78
CA VAL A 30 13.27 7.60 -1.99
C VAL A 30 13.25 6.29 -1.19
N ARG A 31 12.31 6.14 -0.23
CA ARG A 31 12.19 4.92 0.58
C ARG A 31 10.74 4.60 0.92
N LEU A 32 10.36 3.33 0.73
CA LEU A 32 9.06 2.77 1.12
C LEU A 32 9.24 1.67 2.16
N SER A 33 8.56 1.77 3.30
CA SER A 33 8.50 0.72 4.32
C SER A 33 7.18 -0.04 4.22
N LEU A 34 7.24 -1.37 4.22
CA LEU A 34 6.10 -2.27 4.09
C LEU A 34 6.07 -3.24 5.27
N GLU A 35 4.88 -3.61 5.74
CA GLU A 35 4.76 -4.72 6.68
C GLU A 35 5.03 -6.06 5.96
N SER A 36 5.89 -6.87 6.56
CA SER A 36 6.21 -8.23 6.09
C SER A 36 5.06 -9.17 6.41
N ALA A 37 4.52 -9.81 5.36
CA ALA A 37 3.59 -10.91 5.50
C ALA A 37 4.28 -12.27 5.24
N GLN A 38 5.62 -12.29 5.19
CA GLN A 38 6.52 -13.43 4.91
C GLN A 38 6.28 -14.13 3.56
N HIS A 39 5.14 -14.78 3.37
CA HIS A 39 4.78 -15.50 2.15
C HIS A 39 4.50 -14.57 0.95
N GLN A 40 4.18 -13.32 1.23
CA GLN A 40 3.82 -12.32 0.23
C GLN A 40 5.00 -11.45 -0.22
N ASP A 41 6.03 -11.29 0.61
CA ASP A 41 7.15 -10.36 0.38
C ASP A 41 7.86 -10.63 -0.95
N ALA A 42 7.99 -11.90 -1.36
CA ALA A 42 8.61 -12.25 -2.64
C ALA A 42 7.79 -11.76 -3.85
N ARG A 43 6.45 -11.73 -3.75
CA ARG A 43 5.55 -11.21 -4.79
C ARG A 43 5.55 -9.69 -4.81
N ASP A 44 5.61 -9.07 -3.64
CA ASP A 44 5.74 -7.62 -3.50
C ASP A 44 7.03 -7.13 -4.14
N ARG A 45 8.16 -7.77 -3.83
CA ARG A 45 9.48 -7.47 -4.46
C ARG A 45 9.40 -7.49 -5.98
N ARG A 46 8.77 -8.52 -6.56
CA ARG A 46 8.58 -8.61 -8.03
C ARG A 46 7.69 -7.48 -8.56
N THR A 47 6.62 -7.15 -7.84
CA THR A 47 5.70 -6.07 -8.23
C THR A 47 6.40 -4.71 -8.19
N ILE A 48 7.13 -4.40 -7.11
CA ILE A 48 7.87 -3.16 -6.96
C ILE A 48 8.96 -3.06 -8.02
N ALA A 49 9.76 -4.12 -8.22
CA ALA A 49 10.80 -4.14 -9.25
C ALA A 49 10.25 -3.90 -10.67
N ALA A 50 9.07 -4.45 -10.99
CA ALA A 50 8.41 -4.24 -12.27
C ALA A 50 7.97 -2.78 -12.50
N VAL A 51 7.70 -2.03 -11.44
CA VAL A 51 7.29 -0.62 -11.51
C VAL A 51 8.50 0.32 -11.48
N VAL A 52 9.43 0.09 -10.55
CA VAL A 52 10.63 0.92 -10.35
C VAL A 52 11.59 0.82 -11.55
N GLY A 53 11.67 -0.36 -12.18
CA GLY A 53 12.54 -0.59 -13.33
C GLY A 53 14.01 -0.34 -12.97
N LYS A 54 14.65 0.61 -13.67
CA LYS A 54 16.07 0.98 -13.47
C LYS A 54 16.27 2.23 -12.60
N ALA A 55 15.22 2.77 -11.97
CA ALA A 55 15.38 3.94 -11.11
C ALA A 55 16.31 3.59 -9.93
N ALA A 56 17.49 4.21 -9.90
CA ALA A 56 18.59 3.78 -9.04
C ALA A 56 18.43 4.18 -7.56
N ASP A 57 17.64 5.23 -7.28
CA ASP A 57 17.61 5.88 -5.96
C ASP A 57 16.35 5.56 -5.14
N PHE A 58 15.59 4.53 -5.50
CA PHE A 58 14.41 4.08 -4.75
C PHE A 58 14.69 2.80 -3.97
N GLY A 59 14.65 2.89 -2.64
CA GLY A 59 14.75 1.76 -1.72
C GLY A 59 13.39 1.31 -1.19
N TYR A 60 13.27 0.04 -0.83
CA TYR A 60 12.12 -0.43 -0.07
C TYR A 60 12.52 -1.57 0.86
N ASP A 61 11.87 -1.63 2.02
CA ASP A 61 12.15 -2.62 3.06
C ASP A 61 10.84 -3.23 3.57
N HIS A 62 10.92 -4.51 3.93
CA HIS A 62 9.84 -5.23 4.62
C HIS A 62 10.22 -5.37 6.09
N PHE A 63 9.39 -4.84 6.99
CA PHE A 63 9.59 -4.90 8.44
C PHE A 63 8.51 -5.76 9.08
N ARG A 64 8.87 -6.47 10.15
CA ARG A 64 7.90 -7.10 11.05
C ARG A 64 7.22 -6.01 11.87
N SER A 65 6.03 -6.33 12.40
CA SER A 65 5.27 -5.44 13.28
C SER A 65 6.06 -4.91 14.48
N SER A 66 7.04 -5.67 14.97
CA SER A 66 7.92 -5.27 16.08
C SER A 66 9.07 -4.34 15.69
N GLU A 67 9.40 -4.24 14.41
CA GLU A 67 10.58 -3.51 13.90
C GLU A 67 10.25 -2.06 13.52
N GLU A 68 9.04 -1.80 13.02
CA GLU A 68 8.57 -0.45 12.71
C GLU A 68 7.16 -0.24 13.30
N PRO A 69 7.06 0.26 14.55
CA PRO A 69 5.80 0.30 15.31
C PRO A 69 4.70 1.17 14.72
N LEU A 70 4.97 1.98 13.68
CA LEU A 70 3.97 2.82 13.03
C LEU A 70 3.37 2.19 11.77
N LEU A 71 3.86 1.04 11.28
CA LEU A 71 3.36 0.43 10.05
C LEU A 71 1.87 0.08 10.12
N TRP A 72 1.40 -0.38 11.28
CA TRP A 72 0.00 -0.79 11.47
C TRP A 72 -1.01 0.37 11.31
N ALA A 73 -0.56 1.63 11.46
CA ALA A 73 -1.46 2.78 11.46
C ALA A 73 -2.18 2.95 10.12
N ALA A 74 -1.49 2.69 9.01
CA ALA A 74 -2.07 2.74 7.67
C ALA A 74 -3.17 1.69 7.49
N ASP A 75 -2.95 0.45 7.97
CA ASP A 75 -3.93 -0.63 7.93
C ASP A 75 -5.15 -0.34 8.79
N ALA A 76 -4.96 0.24 9.98
CA ALA A 76 -6.07 0.65 10.83
C ALA A 76 -6.95 1.72 10.16
N LEU A 77 -6.35 2.72 9.49
CA LEU A 77 -7.08 3.72 8.73
C LEU A 77 -7.84 3.10 7.55
N ALA A 78 -7.20 2.22 6.79
CA ALA A 78 -7.81 1.51 5.66
C ALA A 78 -8.99 0.64 6.11
N TRP A 79 -8.82 -0.11 7.20
CA TRP A 79 -9.89 -0.92 7.78
C TRP A 79 -11.05 -0.07 8.27
N CYS A 80 -10.80 1.02 9.00
CA CYS A 80 -11.86 1.92 9.47
C CYS A 80 -12.66 2.51 8.31
N PHE A 81 -11.97 2.89 7.23
CA PHE A 81 -12.62 3.42 6.04
C PHE A 81 -13.50 2.36 5.36
N GLY A 82 -13.02 1.12 5.24
CA GLY A 82 -13.77 0.00 4.67
C GLY A 82 -14.94 -0.47 5.54
N ALA A 83 -14.78 -0.46 6.86
CA ALA A 83 -15.82 -0.81 7.83
C ALA A 83 -17.04 0.13 7.75
N GLY A 84 -16.84 1.37 7.30
CA GLY A 84 -17.93 2.32 7.07
C GLY A 84 -18.50 2.90 8.37
N GLY A 85 -19.70 3.47 8.26
CA GLY A 85 -20.45 4.01 9.41
C GLY A 85 -19.65 5.01 10.25
N GLU A 86 -19.67 4.82 11.56
CA GLU A 86 -18.95 5.67 12.51
C GLU A 86 -17.42 5.60 12.35
N TRP A 87 -16.89 4.43 11.99
CA TRP A 87 -15.44 4.26 11.80
C TRP A 87 -14.94 5.10 10.63
N ARG A 88 -15.62 5.04 9.49
CA ARG A 88 -15.29 5.89 8.33
C ARG A 88 -15.40 7.37 8.66
N ARG A 89 -16.46 7.80 9.34
CA ARG A 89 -16.66 9.21 9.75
C ARG A 89 -15.49 9.73 10.58
N ARG A 90 -14.93 8.91 11.47
CA ARG A 90 -13.80 9.28 12.33
C ARG A 90 -12.49 9.41 11.58
N VAL A 91 -12.29 8.60 10.53
CA VAL A 91 -11.02 8.59 9.79
C VAL A 91 -11.03 9.46 8.53
N GLU A 92 -12.20 9.89 8.07
CA GLU A 92 -12.38 10.74 6.90
C GLU A 92 -11.48 12.00 6.91
N PRO A 93 -11.28 12.72 8.04
CA PRO A 93 -10.36 13.86 8.07
C PRO A 93 -8.88 13.53 7.84
N PHE A 94 -8.48 12.26 7.99
CA PHE A 94 -7.10 11.80 7.73
C PHE A 94 -6.92 11.28 6.30
N VAL A 95 -7.98 11.24 5.49
CA VAL A 95 -7.95 10.77 4.10
C VAL A 95 -8.08 11.97 3.18
N ASP A 96 -6.98 12.34 2.54
CA ASP A 96 -6.93 13.44 1.57
C ASP A 96 -7.68 13.09 0.27
N GLU A 97 -7.35 11.93 -0.32
CA GLU A 97 -7.95 11.48 -1.58
C GLU A 97 -8.21 9.96 -1.58
N VAL A 98 -9.22 9.54 -2.34
CA VAL A 98 -9.59 8.13 -2.54
C VAL A 98 -9.48 7.78 -4.03
N PHE A 99 -8.53 6.91 -4.35
CA PHE A 99 -8.32 6.40 -5.69
C PHE A 99 -9.01 5.05 -5.83
N HIS A 100 -9.95 4.97 -6.77
CA HIS A 100 -10.55 3.70 -7.16
C HIS A 100 -9.70 3.04 -8.25
N LEU A 101 -9.28 1.81 -7.98
CA LEU A 101 -8.48 1.00 -8.89
C LEU A 101 -9.33 -0.07 -9.53
N ASP A 102 -9.25 -0.15 -10.85
CA ASP A 102 -9.73 -1.30 -11.61
C ASP A 102 -8.71 -2.44 -11.48
N ALA A 103 -9.20 -3.65 -11.27
CA ALA A 103 -8.35 -4.83 -11.34
C ALA A 103 -7.91 -5.05 -12.81
N PRO A 104 -6.65 -5.45 -13.04
CA PRO A 104 -6.16 -5.74 -14.38
C PRO A 104 -6.80 -6.98 -15.02
#